data_AF-A0A2H0PC88-F1
#
_entry.id   AF-A0A2H0PC88-F1
#
_cell.length_a   1.000
_cell.length_b   1.000
_cell.length_c   1.000
_cell.angle_alpha   90.00
_cell.angle_beta   90.00
_cell.angle_gamma   90.00
#
_symmetry.space_group_name_H-M   'P 1'
#
loop_
_entity.id
_entity.type
_entity.pdbx_description
1 polymer ?
#
loop_
_entity_poly.entity_id
_entity_poly.type
_entity_poly.pdbx_seq_one_letter_code
_entity_poly.pdbx_strand_id
1 'polypeptide(L)'
;DCPLIDPKIIDSVVETHHRLGNDYTANTAPPIGTYPDGMDVEGFSFKALEQAWKEAKLPSEREHVTFYLWKTGLFRTSRVDLKESLSNFRLTVDYPEDLVVVTEVLDALHKKNPLFTMQEVIVFLNANPKVKERNAAIVWNQGWKPALEKDKQAQQ
;
A
#
# COMPACT_ATOMS: atom_id res chain seq x y z
N ASP A 1 0.30 9.21 -0.06
CA ASP A 1 0.76 9.42 -1.45
C ASP A 1 -0.09 8.65 -2.49
N CYS A 2 -1.28 8.13 -2.14
CA CYS A 2 -2.11 7.29 -3.01
C CYS A 2 -3.37 8.02 -3.57
N PRO A 3 -3.25 8.92 -4.57
CA PRO A 3 -4.37 9.76 -5.02
C PRO A 3 -5.44 9.01 -5.83
N LEU A 4 -5.14 7.80 -6.31
CA LEU A 4 -6.01 7.00 -7.18
C LEU A 4 -6.71 5.85 -6.44
N ILE A 5 -6.69 5.85 -5.10
CA ILE A 5 -7.19 4.73 -4.28
C ILE A 5 -8.63 4.36 -4.66
N ASP A 6 -8.87 3.07 -4.92
CA ASP A 6 -10.21 2.58 -5.22
C ASP A 6 -10.97 2.32 -3.90
N PRO A 7 -12.11 3.01 -3.66
CA PRO A 7 -12.87 2.86 -2.42
C PRO A 7 -13.37 1.42 -2.19
N LYS A 8 -13.58 0.63 -3.24
CA LYS A 8 -14.01 -0.78 -3.08
C LYS A 8 -12.92 -1.65 -2.47
N ILE A 9 -11.64 -1.29 -2.66
CA ILE A 9 -10.52 -1.99 -2.03
C ILE A 9 -10.51 -1.69 -0.53
N ILE A 10 -10.79 -0.43 -0.15
CA ILE A 10 -10.96 -0.04 1.25
C ILE A 10 -12.07 -0.85 1.90
N ASP A 11 -13.25 -0.90 1.26
CA ASP A 11 -14.40 -1.67 1.76
C ASP A 11 -14.05 -3.15 1.95
N SER A 12 -13.34 -3.77 1.00
CA SER A 12 -12.92 -5.17 1.06
C SER A 12 -12.00 -5.47 2.25
N VAL A 13 -11.06 -4.57 2.54
CA VAL A 13 -10.16 -4.69 3.70
C VAL A 13 -10.94 -4.53 5.00
N VAL A 14 -11.82 -3.53 5.10
CA VAL A 14 -12.65 -3.27 6.27
C VAL A 14 -13.60 -4.44 6.56
N GLU A 15 -14.29 -4.94 5.53
CA GLU A 15 -15.20 -6.09 5.66
C GLU A 15 -14.44 -7.33 6.14
N THR A 16 -13.29 -7.63 5.53
CA THR A 16 -12.46 -8.78 5.94
C THR A 16 -11.97 -8.63 7.38
N HIS A 17 -11.54 -7.42 7.76
CA HIS A 17 -11.08 -7.12 9.12
C HIS A 17 -12.17 -7.42 10.16
N HIS A 18 -13.39 -6.93 9.93
CA HIS A 18 -14.52 -7.16 10.83
C HIS A 18 -15.00 -8.62 10.83
N ARG A 19 -15.15 -9.22 9.64
CA ARG A 19 -15.63 -10.60 9.49
C ARG A 19 -14.71 -11.60 10.19
N LEU A 20 -13.40 -11.38 10.12
CA LEU A 20 -12.43 -12.24 10.79
C LEU A 20 -12.19 -11.85 12.25
N GLY A 21 -12.45 -10.60 12.65
CA GLY A 21 -12.12 -10.10 13.99
C GLY A 21 -10.61 -10.10 14.22
N ASN A 22 -9.88 -9.54 13.24
CA ASN A 22 -8.42 -9.45 13.27
C ASN A 22 -7.94 -8.22 14.03
N ASP A 23 -6.70 -8.26 14.48
CA ASP A 23 -6.00 -7.10 15.03
C ASP A 23 -5.42 -6.22 13.92
N TYR A 24 -5.03 -6.83 12.80
CA TYR A 24 -4.47 -6.17 11.63
C TYR A 24 -4.90 -6.88 10.34
N THR A 25 -5.23 -6.13 9.30
CA THR A 25 -5.64 -6.66 7.99
C THR A 25 -5.16 -5.70 6.92
N ALA A 26 -4.51 -6.22 5.88
CA ALA A 26 -3.95 -5.38 4.83
C ALA A 26 -3.96 -6.07 3.48
N ASN A 27 -3.81 -5.28 2.42
CA ASN A 27 -3.54 -5.80 1.07
C ASN A 27 -2.07 -5.61 0.63
N THR A 28 -1.27 -4.95 1.46
CA THR A 28 0.11 -4.54 1.17
C THR A 28 1.16 -5.25 2.03
N ALA A 29 0.81 -5.62 3.27
CA ALA A 29 1.73 -6.19 4.24
C ALA A 29 1.25 -7.55 4.83
N PRO A 30 2.18 -8.47 5.13
CA PRO A 30 3.61 -8.43 4.81
C PRO A 30 3.87 -8.36 3.28
N PRO A 31 4.87 -7.59 2.82
CA PRO A 31 5.11 -7.39 1.40
C PRO A 31 5.71 -8.63 0.73
N ILE A 32 5.62 -8.78 -0.59
CA ILE A 32 4.99 -7.86 -1.55
C ILE A 32 3.47 -8.09 -1.68
N GLY A 33 2.70 -7.00 -1.81
CA GLY A 33 1.26 -7.04 -2.08
C GLY A 33 0.95 -7.57 -3.49
N THR A 34 -0.30 -7.95 -3.74
CA THR A 34 -0.79 -8.32 -5.09
C THR A 34 -1.43 -7.15 -5.83
N TYR A 35 -1.74 -6.06 -5.13
CA TYR A 35 -2.28 -4.83 -5.70
C TYR A 35 -1.17 -3.94 -6.27
N PRO A 36 -1.51 -2.97 -7.14
CA PRO A 36 -0.58 -1.90 -7.52
C PRO A 36 -0.03 -1.16 -6.30
N ASP A 37 1.22 -0.71 -6.38
CA ASP A 37 1.78 0.26 -5.43
C ASP A 37 0.96 1.56 -5.50
N GLY A 38 0.47 2.07 -4.38
CA GLY A 38 -0.48 3.17 -4.35
C GLY A 38 -1.96 2.76 -4.26
N MET A 39 -2.24 1.46 -4.10
CA MET A 39 -3.56 0.90 -3.74
C MET A 39 -3.56 0.34 -2.32
N ASP A 40 -2.63 0.80 -1.48
CA ASP A 40 -2.34 0.23 -0.17
C ASP A 40 -3.42 0.60 0.85
N VAL A 41 -3.94 -0.42 1.53
CA VAL A 41 -4.91 -0.28 2.61
C VAL A 41 -4.50 -1.18 3.77
N GLU A 42 -4.45 -0.59 4.95
CA GLU A 42 -4.16 -1.26 6.21
C GLU A 42 -5.23 -0.88 7.24
N GLY A 43 -5.91 -1.88 7.81
CA GLY A 43 -6.86 -1.73 8.91
C GLY A 43 -6.35 -2.41 10.16
N PHE A 44 -6.42 -1.74 11.32
CA PHE A 44 -6.00 -2.29 12.59
C PHE A 44 -6.87 -1.81 13.75
N SER A 45 -6.94 -2.63 14.79
CA SER A 45 -7.67 -2.29 16.00
C SER A 45 -6.91 -1.23 16.82
N PHE A 46 -7.65 -0.39 17.55
CA PHE A 46 -7.04 0.56 18.47
C PHE A 46 -6.17 -0.13 19.52
N LYS A 47 -6.60 -1.29 20.03
CA LYS A 47 -5.84 -2.09 21.00
C LYS A 47 -4.48 -2.52 20.43
N ALA A 48 -4.45 -2.96 19.17
CA ALA A 48 -3.22 -3.35 18.50
C ALA A 48 -2.26 -2.16 18.32
N LEU A 49 -2.80 -1.01 17.91
CA LEU A 49 -2.02 0.23 17.79
C LEU A 49 -1.47 0.70 19.14
N GLU A 50 -2.28 0.65 20.21
CA GLU A 50 -1.86 1.02 21.56
C GLU A 50 -0.71 0.13 22.05
N GLN A 51 -0.81 -1.18 21.82
CA GLN A 51 0.25 -2.11 22.17
C GLN A 51 1.53 -1.80 21.38
N ALA A 52 1.43 -1.62 20.05
CA ALA A 52 2.56 -1.23 19.22
C ALA A 52 3.22 0.07 19.71
N TRP A 53 2.43 1.08 20.09
CA TRP A 53 2.95 2.34 20.64
C TRP A 53 3.77 2.13 21.92
N LYS A 54 3.35 1.23 22.81
CA LYS A 54 4.03 0.94 24.08
C LYS A 54 5.26 0.05 23.88
N GLU A 55 5.19 -0.91 22.96
CA GLU A 55 6.13 -2.02 22.91
C GLU A 55 7.12 -1.97 21.73
N ALA A 56 6.82 -1.24 20.65
CA ALA A 56 7.73 -1.08 19.52
C ALA A 56 9.01 -0.36 19.95
N LYS A 57 10.16 -0.91 19.58
CA LYS A 57 11.48 -0.37 19.98
C LYS A 57 12.35 -0.02 18.79
N LEU A 58 12.10 -0.65 17.64
CA LEU A 58 12.90 -0.41 16.46
C LEU A 58 12.48 0.91 15.79
N PRO A 59 13.44 1.73 15.31
CA PRO A 59 13.14 2.92 14.51
C PRO A 59 12.14 2.66 13.38
N SER A 60 12.27 1.56 12.64
CA SER A 60 11.35 1.24 11.54
C SER A 60 9.94 0.90 12.01
N GLU A 61 9.79 0.32 13.20
CA GLU A 61 8.47 0.06 13.80
C GLU A 61 7.78 1.37 14.21
N ARG A 62 8.55 2.37 14.66
CA ARG A 62 8.04 3.68 15.04
C ARG A 62 7.72 4.56 13.82
N GLU A 63 8.53 4.47 12.76
CA GLU A 63 8.36 5.25 11.54
C GLU A 63 7.23 4.69 10.64
N HIS A 64 7.18 3.38 10.45
CA HIS A 64 6.20 2.74 9.56
C HIS A 64 4.98 2.17 10.28
N VAL A 65 4.89 2.35 11.61
CA VAL A 65 3.73 2.06 12.47
C VAL A 65 3.31 0.58 12.51
N THR A 66 2.87 0.02 11.37
CA THR A 66 2.28 -1.31 11.25
C THR A 66 3.31 -2.44 11.22
N PHE A 67 4.61 -2.13 11.04
CA PHE A 67 5.69 -3.12 11.05
C PHE A 67 5.66 -4.01 12.29
N TYR A 68 5.43 -3.41 13.46
CA TYR A 68 5.31 -4.15 14.71
C TYR A 68 4.14 -5.15 14.69
N LEU A 69 3.04 -4.79 14.03
CA LEU A 69 1.83 -5.61 13.98
C LEU A 69 2.02 -6.88 13.16
N TRP A 70 2.71 -6.81 12.04
CA TRP A 70 2.85 -7.97 11.14
C TRP A 70 4.20 -8.68 11.22
N LYS A 71 5.25 -8.10 11.82
CA LYS A 71 6.57 -8.76 11.98
C LYS A 71 6.69 -9.62 13.24
N THR A 72 5.95 -9.30 14.30
CA THR A 72 6.19 -9.90 15.64
C THR A 72 5.47 -11.23 15.84
N GLY A 73 4.40 -11.50 15.08
CA GLY A 73 3.54 -12.67 15.28
C GLY A 73 2.64 -12.59 16.51
N LEU A 74 2.61 -11.44 17.21
CA LEU A 74 1.80 -11.24 18.42
C LEU A 74 0.33 -10.94 18.13
N PHE A 75 0.01 -10.60 16.89
CA PHE A 75 -1.31 -10.09 16.48
C PHE A 75 -1.99 -11.07 15.54
N ARG A 76 -3.32 -11.09 15.58
CA ARG A 76 -4.10 -11.81 14.58
C ARG A 76 -4.13 -11.00 13.28
N THR A 77 -3.46 -11.51 12.25
CA THR A 77 -3.30 -10.80 10.98
C THR A 77 -3.94 -11.56 9.82
N SER A 78 -4.34 -10.85 8.76
CA SER A 78 -4.71 -11.46 7.47
C SER A 78 -4.37 -10.58 6.28
N ARG A 79 -4.16 -11.21 5.12
CA ARG A 79 -4.04 -10.53 3.83
C ARG A 79 -5.34 -10.58 3.03
N VAL A 80 -5.62 -9.47 2.34
CA VAL A 80 -6.64 -9.39 1.28
C VAL A 80 -5.89 -9.29 -0.05
N ASP A 81 -5.92 -10.36 -0.83
CA ASP A 81 -5.15 -10.48 -2.06
C ASP A 81 -6.02 -10.65 -3.29
N LEU A 82 -5.52 -10.13 -4.42
CA LEU A 82 -6.01 -10.47 -5.74
C LEU A 82 -5.57 -11.89 -6.11
N LYS A 83 -6.40 -12.55 -6.92
CA LYS A 83 -6.06 -13.84 -7.51
C LYS A 83 -4.88 -13.75 -8.48
N GLU A 84 -4.80 -12.65 -9.22
CA GLU A 84 -3.72 -12.35 -10.16
C GLU A 84 -2.99 -11.08 -9.71
N SER A 85 -1.66 -11.11 -9.71
CA SER A 85 -0.87 -9.99 -9.22
C SER A 85 -0.84 -8.84 -10.23
N LEU A 86 -1.15 -7.64 -9.73
CA LEU A 86 -1.04 -6.35 -10.41
C LEU A 86 0.04 -5.46 -9.76
N SER A 87 0.94 -6.07 -8.99
CA SER A 87 2.06 -5.39 -8.31
C SER A 87 3.09 -4.75 -9.24
N ASN A 88 2.97 -4.93 -10.55
CA ASN A 88 3.82 -4.30 -11.57
C ASN A 88 3.33 -2.90 -12.00
N PHE A 89 2.28 -2.38 -11.38
CA PHE A 89 1.80 -1.02 -11.60
C PHE A 89 2.15 -0.14 -10.40
N ARG A 90 2.57 1.10 -10.67
CA ARG A 90 2.92 2.12 -9.68
C ARG A 90 2.01 3.34 -9.84
N LEU A 91 1.17 3.56 -8.84
CA LEU A 91 0.08 4.54 -8.79
C LEU A 91 0.17 5.48 -7.57
N THR A 92 1.29 5.47 -6.85
CA THR A 92 1.64 6.45 -5.80
C THR A 92 2.19 7.75 -6.43
N VAL A 93 2.47 8.78 -5.62
CA VAL A 93 3.13 10.04 -6.01
C VAL A 93 4.25 10.39 -5.03
N ASP A 94 5.46 9.88 -5.31
CA ASP A 94 6.69 10.25 -4.58
C ASP A 94 7.68 11.03 -5.45
N TYR A 95 7.70 10.73 -6.76
CA TYR A 95 8.66 11.28 -7.72
C TYR A 95 7.97 12.08 -8.84
N PRO A 96 8.68 12.96 -9.56
CA PRO A 96 8.13 13.69 -10.69
C PRO A 96 7.51 12.78 -11.77
N GLU A 97 8.12 11.62 -12.02
CA GLU A 97 7.63 10.63 -12.97
C GLU A 97 6.26 10.06 -12.56
N ASP A 98 6.07 9.84 -11.26
CA ASP A 98 4.79 9.37 -10.71
C ASP A 98 3.68 10.39 -10.93
N LEU A 99 3.97 11.67 -10.69
CA LEU A 99 3.01 12.76 -10.88
C LEU A 99 2.56 12.83 -12.35
N VAL A 100 3.46 12.61 -13.31
CA VAL A 100 3.11 12.57 -14.73
C VAL A 100 2.13 11.42 -15.01
N VAL A 101 2.41 10.22 -14.52
CA VAL A 101 1.54 9.05 -14.71
C VAL A 101 0.16 9.28 -14.10
N VAL A 102 0.10 9.73 -12.85
CA VAL A 102 -1.16 9.98 -12.15
C VAL A 102 -1.97 11.09 -12.82
N THR A 103 -1.31 12.15 -13.30
CA THR A 103 -1.98 13.25 -14.02
C THR A 103 -2.61 12.75 -15.32
N GLU A 104 -1.87 11.97 -16.12
CA GLU A 104 -2.38 11.39 -17.37
C GLU A 104 -3.60 10.47 -17.12
N VAL A 105 -3.57 9.68 -16.04
CA VAL A 105 -4.71 8.85 -15.63
C VAL A 105 -5.92 9.71 -15.25
N LEU A 106 -5.73 10.74 -14.42
CA LEU A 106 -6.81 11.63 -13.99
C LEU A 106 -7.43 12.39 -15.18
N ASP A 107 -6.60 12.93 -16.07
CA ASP A 107 -7.08 13.65 -17.26
C ASP A 107 -7.91 12.76 -18.19
N ALA A 108 -7.54 11.49 -18.31
CA ALA A 108 -8.22 10.52 -19.16
C ALA A 108 -9.54 9.99 -18.56
N LEU A 109 -9.59 9.77 -17.25
CA LEU A 109 -10.67 9.03 -16.58
C LEU A 109 -11.57 9.94 -15.74
N HIS A 110 -11.03 10.90 -14.99
CA HIS A 110 -11.77 11.64 -13.97
C HIS A 110 -12.93 12.46 -14.54
N LYS A 111 -12.73 13.08 -15.71
CA LYS A 111 -13.78 13.87 -16.39
C LYS A 111 -14.95 13.01 -16.87
N LYS A 112 -14.72 11.72 -17.13
CA LYS A 112 -15.75 10.77 -17.60
C LYS A 112 -16.46 10.11 -16.44
N ASN A 113 -15.70 9.74 -15.41
CA ASN A 113 -16.19 9.09 -14.21
C ASN A 113 -15.28 9.50 -13.03
N PRO A 114 -15.72 10.37 -12.11
CA PRO A 114 -14.88 10.76 -10.98
C PRO A 114 -14.63 9.63 -9.97
N LEU A 115 -15.41 8.54 -10.05
CA LEU A 115 -15.30 7.32 -9.25
C LEU A 115 -14.82 6.14 -10.10
N PHE A 116 -13.89 6.39 -11.02
CA PHE A 116 -13.25 5.31 -11.77
C PHE A 116 -12.55 4.33 -10.83
N THR A 117 -12.52 3.08 -11.24
CA THR A 117 -11.97 1.96 -10.46
C THR A 117 -10.49 1.71 -10.77
N MET A 118 -9.82 0.96 -9.90
CA MET A 118 -8.47 0.45 -10.16
C MET A 118 -8.42 -0.28 -11.51
N GLN A 119 -9.45 -1.06 -11.84
CA GLN A 119 -9.51 -1.81 -13.11
C GLN A 119 -9.53 -0.88 -14.34
N GLU A 120 -10.23 0.25 -14.27
CA GLU A 120 -10.23 1.26 -15.35
C GLU A 120 -8.84 1.90 -15.52
N VAL A 121 -8.14 2.16 -14.41
CA VAL A 121 -6.74 2.64 -14.44
C VAL A 121 -5.83 1.62 -15.10
N ILE A 122 -5.95 0.33 -14.75
CA ILE A 122 -5.14 -0.75 -15.33
C ILE A 122 -5.42 -0.90 -16.83
N VAL A 123 -6.69 -0.84 -17.25
CA VAL A 123 -7.06 -0.87 -18.67
C VAL A 123 -6.43 0.31 -19.43
N PHE A 124 -6.51 1.51 -18.87
CA PHE A 124 -5.90 2.70 -19.46
C PHE A 124 -4.38 2.56 -19.60
N LEU A 125 -3.67 2.12 -18.56
CA LEU A 125 -2.22 1.98 -18.58
C LEU A 125 -1.73 0.86 -19.51
N ASN A 126 -2.48 -0.24 -19.62
CA ASN A 126 -2.18 -1.29 -20.59
C ASN A 126 -2.37 -0.81 -22.05
N ALA A 127 -3.36 0.05 -22.29
CA ALA A 127 -3.54 0.67 -23.60
C ALA A 127 -2.51 1.77 -23.90
N ASN A 128 -1.85 2.31 -22.87
CA ASN A 128 -0.89 3.41 -22.96
C ASN A 128 0.46 3.03 -22.32
N PRO A 129 1.21 2.05 -22.87
CA PRO A 129 2.44 1.55 -22.26
C PRO A 129 3.50 2.63 -22.06
N LYS A 130 3.56 3.63 -22.95
CA LYS A 130 4.46 4.78 -22.79
C LYS A 130 4.20 5.61 -21.54
N VAL A 131 2.96 5.67 -21.06
CA VAL A 131 2.63 6.34 -19.80
C VAL A 131 3.08 5.46 -18.64
N LYS A 132 2.68 4.17 -18.65
CA LYS A 132 3.08 3.18 -17.63
C LYS A 132 4.59 3.10 -17.42
N GLU A 133 5.37 3.14 -18.49
CA GLU A 133 6.83 2.98 -18.44
C GLU A 133 7.56 4.15 -17.77
N ARG A 134 6.92 5.32 -17.63
CA ARG A 134 7.57 6.53 -17.09
C ARG A 134 8.09 6.35 -15.66
N ASN A 135 7.36 5.63 -14.82
CA ASN A 135 7.74 5.38 -13.43
C ASN A 135 8.06 3.91 -13.14
N ALA A 136 8.11 3.04 -14.16
CA ALA A 136 8.29 1.60 -13.99
C ALA A 136 9.68 1.20 -13.43
N ALA A 137 10.69 2.07 -13.52
CA ALA A 137 12.02 1.83 -12.98
C ALA A 137 12.12 2.08 -11.46
N ILE A 138 11.11 2.70 -10.86
CA ILE A 138 11.08 3.05 -9.44
C ILE A 138 10.62 1.83 -8.65
N VAL A 139 11.41 1.44 -7.64
CA VAL A 139 11.16 0.21 -6.87
C VAL A 139 10.21 0.52 -5.72
N TRP A 140 9.26 -0.38 -5.48
CA TRP A 140 8.34 -0.30 -4.35
C TRP A 140 9.09 -0.27 -3.01
N ASN A 141 8.61 0.55 -2.07
CA ASN A 141 9.10 0.62 -0.70
C ASN A 141 10.59 1.03 -0.57
N GLN A 142 11.13 1.74 -1.57
CA GLN A 142 12.49 2.31 -1.49
C GLN A 142 12.69 3.18 -0.24
N GLY A 143 11.63 3.87 0.21
CA GLY A 143 11.63 4.72 1.40
C GLY A 143 11.87 3.98 2.73
N TRP A 144 11.77 2.66 2.78
CA TRP A 144 11.96 1.90 4.03
C TRP A 144 13.43 1.69 4.38
N LYS A 145 14.34 1.75 3.40
CA LYS A 145 15.76 1.43 3.58
C LYS A 145 16.41 2.23 4.73
N PRO A 146 16.25 3.57 4.82
CA PRO A 146 16.87 4.34 5.88
C PRO A 146 16.42 3.90 7.28
N ALA A 147 15.13 3.60 7.46
CA ALA A 147 14.58 3.16 8.74
C ALA A 147 15.13 1.77 9.14
N LEU A 148 15.19 0.84 8.19
CA LEU A 148 15.73 -0.49 8.41
C LEU A 148 17.24 -0.51 8.71
N GLU A 149 18.02 0.43 8.15
CA GLU A 149 19.43 0.57 8.53
C GLU A 149 19.60 1.12 9.96
N LYS A 150 18.71 2.01 10.41
CA LYS A 150 18.71 2.49 11.81
C LYS A 150 18.38 1.38 12.79
N ASP A 151 17.52 0.42 12.42
CA ASP A 151 17.24 -0.74 13.27
C ASP A 151 18.50 -1.53 13.60
N LYS A 152 19.36 -1.78 12.61
CA LYS A 152 20.62 -2.52 12.80
C LYS A 152 21.56 -1.80 13.77
N GLN A 153 21.55 -0.47 13.75
CA GLN A 153 22.36 0.34 14.68
C GLN A 153 21.78 0.32 16.10
N ALA A 154 20.45 0.32 16.23
CA ALA A 154 19.76 0.26 17.53
C ALA A 154 19.84 -1.12 18.21
N GLN A 155 20.21 -2.16 17.46
CA GLN A 155 20.38 -3.54 17.94
C GLN A 155 21.84 -3.90 18.28
N GLN A 156 22.78 -2.99 18.05
CA GLN A 156 24.20 -3.10 18.45
C GLN A 156 24.42 -2.50 19.85
#